data_AF-A0A920Q834-F1
#
_entry.id   AF-A0A920Q834-F1
#
_cell.length_a   1.000
_cell.length_b   1.000
_cell.length_c   1.000
_cell.angle_alpha   90.00
_cell.angle_beta   90.00
_cell.angle_gamma   90.00
#
_symmetry.space_group_name_H-M   'P 1'
#
loop_
_entity.id
_entity.type
_entity.pdbx_description
1 polymer ?
#
loop_
_entity_poly.entity_id
_entity_poly.type
_entity_poly.pdbx_seq_one_letter_code
_entity_poly.pdbx_strand_id
1 'polypeptide(L)'
;MGQSLLLERAESTVVINRDNLVRAKAEALMDAKGQAIMQAVARYLAYNSMVSLDPLLQNHFFENPDDYIESIRVINERNTEDLSEFTINIETRIFQSRIISAFRDLGLPTLDERIPFRDFYLIYNAERKFRQNEYLTKILEQLDTRLKPYRIRTKNIIVKKIFFHWKRECRLGLIC
;
A
#
# COMPACT_ATOMS: atom_id res chain seq x y z
N MET A 1 -14.44 -2.58 -26.32
CA MET A 1 -13.66 -1.52 -25.63
C MET A 1 -12.32 -2.13 -25.25
N GLY A 2 -11.21 -1.66 -25.82
CA GLY A 2 -9.89 -2.25 -25.55
C GLY A 2 -9.51 -2.06 -24.09
N GLN A 3 -9.08 -3.14 -23.42
CA GLN A 3 -8.47 -3.03 -22.10
C GLN A 3 -7.19 -2.20 -22.26
N SER A 4 -7.10 -1.07 -21.54
CA SER A 4 -5.88 -0.28 -21.51
C SER A 4 -4.81 -1.04 -20.72
N LEU A 5 -3.65 -1.23 -21.34
CA LEU A 5 -2.51 -1.93 -20.76
C LEU A 5 -1.38 -0.92 -20.51
N LEU A 6 -0.74 -1.04 -19.35
CA LEU A 6 0.48 -0.33 -19.02
C LEU A 6 1.68 -1.21 -19.35
N LEU A 7 2.72 -0.63 -19.94
CA LEU A 7 3.96 -1.33 -20.22
C LEU A 7 5.02 -0.86 -19.22
N GLU A 8 5.49 -1.76 -18.37
CA GLU A 8 6.50 -1.46 -17.35
C GLU A 8 7.69 -2.41 -17.46
N ARG A 9 8.88 -1.92 -17.13
CA ARG A 9 10.11 -2.70 -17.11
C ARG A 9 10.73 -2.70 -15.73
N ALA A 10 11.16 -3.87 -15.29
CA ALA A 10 11.79 -4.04 -13.99
C ALA A 10 12.97 -4.99 -14.08
N GLU A 11 13.97 -4.73 -13.24
CA GLU A 11 15.15 -5.56 -13.09
C GLU A 11 15.29 -5.92 -11.62
N SER A 12 15.51 -7.20 -11.35
CA SER A 12 15.79 -7.68 -9.99
C SER A 12 17.03 -8.55 -9.97
N THR A 13 17.82 -8.40 -8.91
CA THR A 13 19.02 -9.19 -8.62
C THR A 13 18.85 -9.86 -7.27
N VAL A 14 19.05 -11.18 -7.23
CA VAL A 14 18.93 -12.00 -6.02
C VAL A 14 20.18 -12.85 -5.84
N VAL A 15 20.61 -13.00 -4.59
CA VAL A 15 21.75 -13.85 -4.22
C VAL A 15 21.38 -15.33 -4.38
N ILE A 16 22.26 -16.08 -5.04
CA ILE A 16 22.16 -17.52 -5.19
C ILE A 16 22.66 -18.17 -3.90
N ASN A 17 21.71 -18.58 -3.05
CA ASN A 17 22.02 -19.26 -1.80
C ASN A 17 22.15 -20.77 -2.01
N ARG A 18 23.26 -21.36 -1.55
CA ARG A 18 23.53 -22.82 -1.59
C ARG A 18 23.39 -23.40 -3.00
N ASP A 19 23.89 -22.68 -4.00
CA ASP A 19 23.86 -23.06 -5.42
C ASP A 19 22.46 -23.31 -5.99
N ASN A 20 21.41 -22.80 -5.32
CA ASN A 20 20.04 -22.99 -5.76
C ASN A 20 19.60 -21.89 -6.73
N LEU A 21 20.06 -22.00 -7.97
CA LEU A 21 19.69 -21.08 -9.04
C LEU A 21 18.19 -21.05 -9.31
N VAL A 22 17.50 -22.20 -9.22
CA VAL A 22 16.05 -22.29 -9.49
C VAL A 22 15.26 -21.41 -8.52
N ARG A 23 15.61 -21.45 -7.23
CA ARG A 23 15.00 -20.59 -6.22
C ARG A 23 15.33 -19.11 -6.48
N ALA A 24 16.59 -18.79 -6.76
CA ALA A 24 17.00 -17.41 -7.04
C ALA A 24 16.26 -16.84 -8.26
N LYS A 25 16.03 -17.64 -9.31
CA LYS A 25 15.21 -17.26 -10.47
C LYS A 25 13.78 -16.94 -10.09
N ALA A 26 13.14 -17.79 -9.29
CA ALA A 26 11.75 -17.59 -8.86
C ALA A 26 11.62 -16.33 -7.99
N GLU A 27 12.55 -16.12 -7.06
CA GLU A 27 12.61 -14.95 -6.17
C GLU A 27 12.84 -13.66 -6.97
N ALA A 28 13.84 -13.63 -7.85
CA ALA A 28 14.12 -12.46 -8.68
C ALA A 28 12.96 -12.13 -9.62
N LEU A 29 12.30 -13.14 -10.19
CA LEU A 29 11.11 -12.91 -11.02
C LEU A 29 9.96 -12.33 -10.19
N MET A 30 9.72 -12.84 -8.98
CA MET A 30 8.69 -12.33 -8.08
C MET A 30 8.94 -10.85 -7.72
N ASP A 31 10.18 -10.53 -7.36
CA ASP A 31 10.60 -9.17 -7.03
C ASP A 31 10.46 -8.23 -8.24
N ALA A 32 10.88 -8.67 -9.43
CA ALA A 32 10.76 -7.89 -10.65
C ALA A 32 9.29 -7.63 -11.02
N LYS A 33 8.39 -8.63 -10.85
CA LYS A 33 6.94 -8.44 -11.03
C LYS A 33 6.41 -7.39 -10.05
N GLY A 34 6.75 -7.50 -8.77
CA GLY A 34 6.32 -6.55 -7.74
C GLY A 34 6.78 -5.13 -8.05
N GLN A 35 8.05 -4.95 -8.44
CA GLN A 35 8.57 -3.65 -8.85
C GLN A 35 7.84 -3.07 -10.06
N ALA A 36 7.59 -3.87 -11.10
CA ALA A 36 6.87 -3.42 -12.28
C ALA A 36 5.44 -2.94 -11.93
N ILE A 37 4.75 -3.67 -11.05
CA ILE A 37 3.44 -3.25 -10.54
C ILE A 37 3.55 -1.95 -9.75
N MET A 38 4.56 -1.79 -8.89
CA MET A 38 4.73 -0.56 -8.12
C MET A 38 5.02 0.65 -9.01
N GLN A 39 5.75 0.47 -10.11
CA GLN A 39 5.92 1.52 -11.13
C GLN A 39 4.58 1.91 -11.77
N ALA A 40 3.74 0.93 -12.11
CA ALA A 40 2.40 1.19 -12.62
C ALA A 40 1.51 1.92 -11.59
N VAL A 41 1.54 1.49 -10.32
CA VAL A 41 0.81 2.11 -9.19
C VAL A 41 1.22 3.56 -8.98
N ALA A 42 2.52 3.86 -9.07
CA ALA A 42 3.06 5.21 -8.88
C ALA A 42 2.48 6.24 -9.87
N ARG A 43 1.95 5.82 -11.03
CA ARG A 43 1.27 6.71 -11.98
C ARG A 43 -0.03 7.29 -11.44
N TYR A 44 -0.62 6.68 -10.40
CA TYR A 44 -1.93 7.06 -9.86
C TYR A 44 -1.87 7.70 -8.48
N LEU A 45 -0.71 7.75 -7.84
CA LEU A 45 -0.52 8.33 -6.50
C LEU A 45 0.48 9.46 -6.52
N ALA A 46 0.26 10.44 -5.65
CA ALA A 46 1.28 11.44 -5.37
C ALA A 46 2.49 10.78 -4.68
N TYR A 47 3.69 11.27 -4.94
CA TYR A 47 4.93 10.73 -4.36
C TYR A 47 4.87 10.55 -2.83
N ASN A 48 4.40 11.57 -2.11
CA ASN A 48 4.27 11.50 -0.64
C ASN A 48 3.29 10.41 -0.19
N SER A 49 2.21 10.19 -0.95
CA SER A 49 1.26 9.12 -0.68
C SER A 49 1.90 7.76 -0.93
N MET A 50 2.67 7.61 -2.00
CA MET A 50 3.42 6.39 -2.32
C MET A 50 4.34 5.98 -1.16
N VAL A 51 5.14 6.93 -0.65
CA VAL A 51 6.05 6.67 0.48
C VAL A 51 5.27 6.30 1.75
N SER A 52 4.19 7.01 2.05
CA SER A 52 3.40 6.75 3.28
C SER A 52 2.65 5.42 3.25
N LEU A 53 2.28 4.95 2.06
CA LEU A 53 1.47 3.75 1.86
C LEU A 53 2.31 2.55 1.42
N ASP A 54 3.61 2.69 1.23
CA ASP A 54 4.49 1.64 0.70
C ASP A 54 4.27 0.27 1.38
N PRO A 55 4.20 0.14 2.72
CA PRO A 55 3.94 -1.15 3.34
C PRO A 55 2.55 -1.74 3.00
N LEU A 56 1.53 -0.90 2.88
CA LEU A 56 0.19 -1.34 2.49
C LEU A 56 0.15 -1.80 1.04
N LEU A 57 0.76 -1.01 0.15
CA LEU A 57 0.80 -1.29 -1.28
C LEU A 57 1.60 -2.56 -1.55
N GLN A 58 2.76 -2.73 -0.90
CA GLN A 58 3.54 -3.97 -1.00
C GLN A 58 2.71 -5.17 -0.56
N ASN A 59 2.10 -5.12 0.63
CA ASN A 59 1.28 -6.23 1.12
C ASN A 59 0.14 -6.59 0.16
N HIS A 60 -0.52 -5.60 -0.45
CA HIS A 60 -1.65 -5.84 -1.33
C HIS A 60 -1.24 -6.34 -2.72
N PHE A 61 -0.22 -5.73 -3.33
CA PHE A 61 0.17 -6.02 -4.71
C PHE A 61 1.16 -7.18 -4.83
N PHE A 62 1.94 -7.50 -3.79
CA PHE A 62 2.95 -8.55 -3.83
C PHE A 62 2.42 -9.91 -3.38
N GLU A 63 1.23 -9.97 -2.76
CA GLU A 63 0.64 -11.27 -2.38
C GLU A 63 0.34 -12.12 -3.63
N ASN A 64 -0.27 -11.52 -4.65
CA ASN A 64 -0.57 -12.17 -5.94
C ASN A 64 -0.34 -11.21 -7.11
N PRO A 65 0.92 -10.94 -7.52
CA PRO A 65 1.23 -9.96 -8.56
C PRO A 65 0.68 -10.37 -9.94
N ASP A 66 0.52 -11.67 -10.18
CA ASP A 66 -0.03 -12.20 -11.43
C ASP A 66 -1.49 -11.78 -11.66
N ASP A 67 -2.22 -11.40 -10.60
CA ASP A 67 -3.56 -10.85 -10.73
C ASP A 67 -3.57 -9.48 -11.42
N TYR A 68 -2.43 -8.81 -11.59
CA TYR A 68 -2.37 -7.50 -12.24
C TYR A 68 -1.74 -7.57 -13.63
N ILE A 69 -1.11 -8.69 -13.98
CA ILE A 69 -0.26 -8.83 -15.15
C ILE A 69 -1.00 -9.60 -16.24
N GLU A 70 -1.02 -9.05 -17.45
CA GLU A 70 -1.52 -9.70 -18.66
C GLU A 70 -0.48 -10.61 -19.29
N SER A 71 0.75 -10.12 -19.42
CA SER A 71 1.87 -10.91 -19.93
C SER A 71 3.20 -10.39 -19.43
N ILE A 72 4.19 -11.28 -19.46
CA ILE A 72 5.58 -10.99 -19.10
C ILE A 72 6.46 -11.44 -20.25
N ARG A 73 7.39 -10.59 -20.62
CA ARG A 73 8.48 -10.90 -21.54
C ARG A 73 9.80 -10.76 -20.78
N VAL A 74 10.53 -11.86 -20.67
CA VAL A 74 11.91 -11.80 -20.20
C VAL A 74 12.78 -11.16 -21.29
N ILE A 75 13.45 -10.07 -20.94
CA ILE A 75 14.33 -9.33 -21.84
C ILE A 75 15.74 -9.92 -21.78
N ASN A 76 16.25 -10.15 -20.58
CA ASN A 76 17.50 -10.85 -20.35
C ASN A 76 17.54 -11.53 -18.98
N GLU A 77 18.44 -12.50 -18.87
CA GLU A 77 18.84 -13.14 -17.63
C GLU A 77 20.37 -13.18 -17.63
N ARG A 78 20.98 -12.91 -16.48
CA ARG A 78 22.43 -12.97 -16.31
C ARG A 78 22.79 -13.45 -14.91
N ASN A 79 23.93 -14.12 -14.82
CA ASN A 79 24.53 -14.50 -13.55
C ASN A 79 25.86 -13.76 -13.41
N THR A 80 26.34 -13.61 -12.19
CA THR A 80 27.75 -13.34 -11.97
C THR A 80 28.60 -14.56 -12.35
N GLU A 81 29.87 -14.33 -12.70
CA GLU A 81 30.78 -15.41 -13.13
C GLU A 81 31.00 -16.47 -12.04
N ASP A 82 30.95 -16.04 -10.78
CA ASP A 82 31.08 -16.88 -9.59
C ASP A 82 29.75 -17.54 -9.15
N LEU A 83 28.66 -17.33 -9.90
CA LEU A 83 27.31 -17.82 -9.58
C LEU A 83 26.81 -17.39 -8.20
N SER A 84 27.27 -16.24 -7.70
CA SER A 84 26.79 -15.68 -6.43
C SER A 84 25.48 -14.91 -6.58
N GLU A 85 25.19 -14.35 -7.76
CA GLU A 85 23.98 -13.55 -7.99
C GLU A 85 23.31 -13.91 -9.32
N PHE A 86 21.98 -13.82 -9.33
CA PHE A 86 21.12 -13.95 -10.49
C PHE A 86 20.37 -12.64 -10.72
N THR A 87 20.42 -12.11 -11.94
CA THR A 87 19.66 -10.93 -12.36
C THR A 87 18.72 -11.27 -13.50
N ILE A 88 17.49 -10.77 -13.41
CA ILE A 88 16.49 -10.85 -14.48
C ILE A 88 15.94 -9.46 -14.80
N ASN A 89 15.81 -9.18 -16.09
CA ASN A 89 15.15 -7.99 -16.59
C ASN A 89 13.89 -8.40 -17.37
N ILE A 90 12.75 -7.86 -16.97
CA ILE A 90 11.45 -8.18 -17.57
C ILE A 90 10.76 -6.93 -18.10
N GLU A 91 9.95 -7.14 -19.12
CA GLU A 91 8.91 -6.21 -19.57
C GLU A 91 7.55 -6.85 -19.27
N THR A 92 6.66 -6.08 -18.66
CA THR A 92 5.35 -6.54 -18.24
C THR A 92 4.26 -5.70 -18.87
N ARG A 93 3.17 -6.35 -19.27
CA ARG A 93 1.92 -5.69 -19.64
C ARG A 93 0.96 -5.81 -18.46
N ILE A 94 0.54 -4.69 -17.89
CA ILE A 94 -0.25 -4.64 -16.67
C ILE A 94 -1.65 -4.12 -16.99
N PHE A 95 -2.67 -4.77 -16.44
CA PHE A 95 -4.06 -4.34 -16.57
C PHE A 95 -4.30 -3.05 -15.77
N GLN A 96 -4.42 -1.93 -16.47
CA GLN A 96 -4.76 -0.64 -15.83
C GLN A 96 -6.06 -0.74 -15.01
N SER A 97 -7.06 -1.45 -15.55
CA SER A 97 -8.35 -1.64 -14.88
C SER A 97 -8.24 -2.34 -13.53
N ARG A 98 -7.31 -3.29 -13.38
CA ARG A 98 -7.12 -4.03 -12.13
C ARG A 98 -6.41 -3.19 -11.09
N ILE A 99 -5.44 -2.37 -11.48
CA ILE A 99 -4.83 -1.36 -10.58
C ILE A 99 -5.87 -0.37 -10.07
N ILE A 100 -6.71 0.17 -10.96
CA ILE A 100 -7.78 1.09 -10.58
C ILE A 100 -8.81 0.41 -9.67
N SER A 101 -9.14 -0.86 -9.91
CA SER A 101 -10.03 -1.63 -9.03
C SER A 101 -9.43 -1.78 -7.63
N ALA A 102 -8.17 -2.19 -7.53
CA ALA A 102 -7.47 -2.30 -6.25
C ALA A 102 -7.46 -0.97 -5.48
N PHE A 103 -7.29 0.16 -6.16
CA PHE A 103 -7.37 1.48 -5.51
C PHE A 103 -8.76 1.72 -4.90
N ARG A 104 -9.83 1.36 -5.61
CA ARG A 104 -11.20 1.48 -5.10
C ARG A 104 -11.42 0.58 -3.88
N ASP A 105 -10.92 -0.65 -3.93
CA ASP A 105 -11.03 -1.62 -2.84
C ASP A 105 -10.26 -1.14 -1.59
N LEU A 106 -9.13 -0.45 -1.80
CA LEU A 106 -8.36 0.21 -0.75
C LEU A 106 -8.94 1.57 -0.31
N GLY A 107 -9.96 2.09 -0.99
CA GLY A 107 -10.50 3.43 -0.73
C GLY A 107 -9.53 4.57 -1.06
N LEU A 108 -8.56 4.32 -1.94
CA LEU A 108 -7.56 5.28 -2.38
C LEU A 108 -8.03 6.02 -3.64
N PRO A 109 -8.10 7.36 -3.60
CA PRO A 109 -8.40 8.14 -4.80
C PRO A 109 -7.18 8.19 -5.72
N THR A 110 -7.43 8.11 -7.03
CA THR A 110 -6.37 8.34 -8.03
C THR A 110 -6.06 9.85 -8.17
N LEU A 111 -4.92 10.19 -8.80
CA LEU A 111 -4.52 11.58 -9.03
C LEU A 111 -5.56 12.40 -9.82
N ASP A 112 -6.23 11.78 -10.79
CA ASP A 112 -7.20 12.44 -11.66
C ASP A 112 -8.59 12.60 -11.00
N GLU A 113 -8.86 11.82 -9.95
CA GLU A 113 -10.12 11.87 -9.22
C GLU A 113 -10.18 13.10 -8.31
N ARG A 114 -11.08 14.02 -8.65
CA ARG A 114 -11.38 15.20 -7.83
C ARG A 114 -12.32 14.85 -6.68
N ILE A 115 -11.77 14.19 -5.66
CA ILE A 115 -12.51 13.84 -4.44
C ILE A 115 -12.18 14.85 -3.33
N PRO A 116 -13.20 15.53 -2.74
CA PRO A 116 -12.99 16.46 -1.65
C PRO A 116 -12.56 15.72 -0.36
N PHE A 117 -11.85 16.43 0.51
CA PHE A 117 -11.50 15.89 1.82
C PHE A 117 -12.76 15.63 2.66
N ARG A 118 -12.80 14.46 3.31
CA ARG A 118 -13.82 14.08 4.29
C ARG A 118 -13.30 14.38 5.68
N ASP A 119 -14.10 15.09 6.46
CA ASP A 119 -13.73 15.44 7.83
C ASP A 119 -14.36 14.46 8.82
N PHE A 120 -13.55 13.98 9.76
CA PHE A 120 -14.00 13.06 10.83
C PHE A 120 -13.70 13.63 12.22
N TYR A 121 -14.53 13.22 13.18
CA TYR A 121 -14.33 13.47 14.61
C TYR A 121 -13.58 12.30 15.23
N LEU A 122 -12.44 12.58 15.87
CA LEU A 122 -11.68 11.56 16.58
C LEU A 122 -12.06 11.59 18.06
N ILE A 123 -12.53 10.46 18.59
CA ILE A 123 -12.72 10.31 20.04
C ILE A 123 -11.49 9.61 20.59
N TYR A 124 -10.67 10.36 21.32
CA TYR A 124 -9.44 9.84 21.91
C TYR A 124 -9.65 9.56 23.39
N ASN A 125 -9.74 8.28 23.75
CA ASN A 125 -9.85 7.84 25.13
C ASN A 125 -8.61 7.03 25.49
N ALA A 126 -7.70 7.64 26.25
CA ALA A 126 -6.45 7.01 26.65
C ALA A 126 -6.16 7.24 28.13
N GLU A 127 -5.25 6.41 28.66
CA GLU A 127 -4.75 6.56 30.02
C GLU A 127 -4.12 7.95 30.25
N ARG A 128 -4.03 8.37 31.52
CA ARG A 128 -3.53 9.71 31.89
C ARG A 128 -2.16 10.03 31.29
N LYS A 129 -1.27 9.05 31.19
CA LYS A 129 0.08 9.18 30.60
C LYS A 129 0.06 9.55 29.12
N PHE A 130 -0.92 9.05 28.35
CA PHE A 130 -1.05 9.29 26.91
C PHE A 130 -1.97 10.47 26.56
N ARG A 131 -2.58 11.11 27.56
CA ARG A 131 -3.32 12.38 27.41
C ARG A 131 -2.42 13.61 27.54
N GLN A 132 -1.14 13.41 27.83
CA GLN A 132 -0.17 14.50 27.81
C GLN A 132 -0.05 15.07 26.40
N ASN A 133 0.05 16.39 26.30
CA ASN A 133 -0.02 17.12 25.03
C ASN A 133 1.03 16.62 24.02
N GLU A 134 2.25 16.34 24.48
CA GLU A 134 3.34 15.88 23.61
C GLU A 134 3.02 14.55 22.89
N TYR A 135 2.49 13.55 23.62
CA TYR A 135 2.14 12.26 23.03
C TYR A 135 0.92 12.35 22.12
N LEU A 136 -0.08 13.14 22.54
CA LEU A 136 -1.27 13.36 21.74
C LEU A 136 -0.91 14.02 20.40
N THR A 137 -0.10 15.07 20.41
CA THR A 137 0.35 15.75 19.18
C THR A 137 1.07 14.79 18.24
N LYS A 138 2.03 14.00 18.73
CA LYS A 138 2.75 13.01 17.90
C LYS A 138 1.81 11.97 17.27
N ILE A 139 0.82 11.48 18.03
CA ILE A 139 -0.18 10.53 17.52
C ILE A 139 -1.01 11.18 16.41
N LEU A 140 -1.44 12.42 16.60
CA LEU A 140 -2.27 13.13 15.64
C LEU A 140 -1.51 13.45 14.35
N GLU A 141 -0.25 13.85 14.45
CA GLU A 141 0.61 14.07 13.29
C GLU A 141 0.80 12.79 12.47
N GLN A 142 1.06 11.66 13.15
CA GLN A 142 1.15 10.36 12.49
C GLN A 142 -0.18 9.93 11.87
N LEU A 143 -1.30 10.17 12.56
CA LEU A 143 -2.62 9.84 12.07
C LEU A 143 -2.98 10.67 10.83
N ASP A 144 -2.78 11.99 10.86
CA ASP A 144 -3.04 12.86 9.72
C ASP A 144 -2.19 12.46 8.52
N THR A 145 -0.90 12.17 8.75
CA THR A 145 0.01 11.68 7.71
C THR A 145 -0.51 10.40 7.04
N ARG A 146 -1.05 9.45 7.83
CA ARG A 146 -1.59 8.18 7.32
C ARG A 146 -2.95 8.33 6.65
N LEU A 147 -3.77 9.30 7.07
CA LEU A 147 -5.14 9.50 6.56
C LEU A 147 -5.20 10.42 5.34
N LYS A 148 -4.20 11.28 5.17
CA LYS A 148 -4.11 12.23 4.06
C LYS A 148 -4.20 11.58 2.67
N PRO A 149 -3.56 10.42 2.38
CA PRO A 149 -3.71 9.74 1.09
C PRO A 149 -5.17 9.37 0.77
N TYR A 150 -5.96 9.04 1.79
CA TYR A 150 -7.39 8.70 1.68
C TYR A 150 -8.29 9.94 1.62
N ARG A 151 -7.71 11.14 1.57
CA ARG A 151 -8.43 12.43 1.65
C ARG A 151 -9.27 12.52 2.92
N ILE A 152 -8.77 12.00 4.04
CA ILE A 152 -9.44 12.09 5.34
C ILE A 152 -8.69 13.11 6.20
N ARG A 153 -9.44 14.00 6.88
CA ARG A 153 -8.90 14.96 7.87
C ARG A 153 -9.58 14.78 9.22
N THR A 154 -8.81 14.92 10.29
CA THR A 154 -9.33 14.93 11.65
C THR A 154 -9.59 16.38 12.09
N LYS A 155 -10.86 16.77 12.26
CA LYS A 155 -11.22 18.16 12.56
C LYS A 155 -11.21 18.49 14.05
N ASN A 156 -11.73 17.59 14.88
CA ASN A 156 -11.88 17.81 16.31
C ASN A 156 -11.57 16.53 17.07
N ILE A 157 -10.85 16.66 18.17
CA ILE A 157 -10.48 15.54 19.03
C ILE A 157 -11.20 15.68 20.35
N ILE A 158 -12.09 14.74 20.63
CA ILE A 158 -12.79 14.68 21.91
C ILE A 158 -11.95 13.80 22.83
N VAL A 159 -11.17 14.43 23.72
CA VAL A 159 -10.41 13.71 24.75
C VAL A 159 -11.32 13.41 25.94
N LYS A 160 -11.78 12.16 26.08
CA LYS A 160 -12.63 11.77 27.21
C LYS A 160 -11.79 11.42 28.44
N LYS A 161 -12.25 11.88 29.61
CA LYS A 161 -11.61 11.57 30.90
C LYS A 161 -11.89 10.13 31.40
N ILE A 162 -12.94 9.49 30.87
CA ILE A 162 -13.55 8.28 31.44
C ILE A 162 -13.44 7.12 30.44
N PHE A 163 -12.80 6.03 30.88
CA PHE A 163 -12.90 4.71 30.26
C PHE A 163 -14.38 4.32 30.24
N PHE A 164 -15.00 4.24 29.06
CA PHE A 164 -16.37 3.73 28.97
C PHE A 164 -16.31 2.25 29.34
N HIS A 165 -16.62 1.93 30.60
CA HIS A 165 -17.07 0.60 30.94
C HIS A 165 -18.38 0.42 30.16
N TRP A 166 -18.34 -0.35 29.07
CA TRP A 166 -19.54 -0.86 28.41
C TRP A 166 -20.24 -1.81 29.39
N LYS A 167 -20.91 -1.26 30.40
CA LYS A 167 -21.89 -1.98 31.19
C LYS A 167 -23.20 -1.88 30.41
N ARG A 168 -23.67 -3.03 29.95
CA ARG A 168 -24.93 -3.22 29.23
C ARG A 168 -26.05 -2.51 29.98
N GLU A 169 -26.52 -1.40 29.45
CA GLU A 169 -27.87 -0.90 29.70
C GLU A 169 -28.53 -0.63 28.35
N CYS A 170 -28.91 -1.73 27.70
CA CYS A 170 -30.04 -1.70 26.77
C CYS A 170 -31.29 -1.40 27.59
N ARG A 171 -31.60 -0.11 27.80
CA ARG A 171 -32.97 0.33 28.06
C ARG A 171 -33.24 1.63 27.31
N LEU A 172 -34.25 1.54 26.47
CA LEU A 172 -35.03 2.61 25.84
C LEU A 172 -34.40 3.27 24.61
N GLY A 173 -34.62 2.59 23.48
CA GLY A 173 -35.24 3.19 22.31
C GLY A 173 -34.57 4.41 21.71
N LEU A 174 -33.50 4.18 20.94
CA LEU A 174 -33.18 4.96 19.73
C LEU A 174 -32.27 4.09 18.86
N ILE A 175 -32.67 3.98 17.60
CA ILE A 175 -32.17 3.03 16.59
C ILE A 175 -30.71 3.35 16.26
N CYS A 176 -29.89 2.29 16.15
CA CYS A 176 -28.48 2.31 15.76
C CYS A 176 -28.25 2.77 14.32
#